data_AF-A0A0N0MAX5-F1
#
_entry.id   AF-A0A0N0MAX5-F1
#
_cell.length_a   1.000
_cell.length_b   1.000
_cell.length_c   1.000
_cell.angle_alpha   90.00
_cell.angle_beta   90.00
_cell.angle_gamma   90.00
#
_symmetry.space_group_name_H-M   'P 1'
#
loop_
_entity.id
_entity.type
_entity.pdbx_description
1 polymer ?
#
loop_
_entity_poly.entity_id
_entity_poly.type
_entity_poly.pdbx_seq_one_letter_code
_entity_poly.pdbx_strand_id
1 'polypeptide(L)'
;MVKDTKTGNRLSRLNPETDRQEQAVPALAIVDPEIFAAALAKRGGRAAMAPRDRTTPRHLLSGLLRCGSCGAGMSVEDHHRGRTRIRCTKATEAASCDNTRSYQLDVIEAAVAGGLRDRMVDRDGIALYVRVYNEERQALAAYSVNRRAQIEKRLQQAEREQDRIYKA
;
A
#
# COMPACT_ATOMS: atom_id res chain seq x y z
N MET A 1 -26.30 27.59 29.83
CA MET A 1 -25.12 28.33 29.32
C MET A 1 -24.31 28.83 30.50
N VAL A 2 -23.19 28.17 30.81
CA VAL A 2 -22.37 28.45 31.98
C VAL A 2 -21.43 29.62 31.66
N LYS A 3 -21.51 30.70 32.45
CA LYS A 3 -20.56 31.82 32.38
C LYS A 3 -19.43 31.59 33.38
N ASP A 4 -18.23 31.98 33.02
CA ASP A 4 -17.09 31.99 33.94
C ASP A 4 -17.38 32.95 35.11
N THR A 5 -17.31 32.45 36.34
CA THR A 5 -17.68 33.21 37.54
C THR A 5 -16.70 34.33 37.85
N LYS A 6 -15.49 34.30 37.29
CA LYS A 6 -14.46 35.34 37.50
C LYS A 6 -14.35 36.33 36.35
N THR A 7 -14.55 35.88 35.10
CA THR A 7 -14.34 36.72 33.91
C THR A 7 -15.64 37.13 33.21
N GLY A 8 -16.80 36.58 33.60
CA GLY A 8 -18.10 36.90 33.02
C GLY A 8 -18.30 36.40 31.59
N ASN A 9 -17.25 35.87 30.97
CA ASN A 9 -17.24 35.38 29.60
C ASN A 9 -17.99 34.06 29.47
N ARG A 10 -18.58 33.82 28.30
CA ARG A 10 -19.24 32.55 27.98
C ARG A 10 -18.17 31.48 27.74
N LEU A 11 -18.22 30.40 28.52
CA LEU A 11 -17.38 29.24 28.30
C LEU A 11 -18.11 28.26 27.38
N SER A 12 -17.60 28.09 26.16
CA SER A 12 -18.03 26.99 25.30
C SER A 12 -17.45 25.69 25.86
N ARG A 13 -18.32 24.81 26.38
CA ARG A 13 -17.95 23.44 26.80
C ARG A 13 -18.67 22.46 25.90
N LEU A 14 -18.01 21.34 25.58
CA LEU A 14 -18.70 20.21 24.97
C LEU A 14 -19.82 19.73 25.91
N ASN A 15 -20.95 19.35 25.34
CA ASN A 15 -22.00 18.67 26.10
C ASN A 15 -21.46 17.35 26.65
N PRO A 16 -21.91 16.95 27.86
CA PRO A 16 -21.61 15.63 28.41
C PRO A 16 -22.15 14.53 27.49
N GLU A 17 -21.58 13.34 27.54
CA GLU A 17 -21.92 12.25 26.61
C GLU A 17 -23.40 11.84 26.67
N THR A 18 -24.05 11.98 27.83
CA THR A 18 -25.49 11.74 28.02
C THR A 18 -26.38 12.70 27.23
N ASP A 19 -25.90 13.90 26.93
CA ASP A 19 -26.64 14.92 26.19
C ASP A 19 -26.19 14.99 24.71
N ARG A 20 -25.36 14.04 24.27
CA ARG A 20 -24.89 13.95 22.88
C ARG A 20 -25.93 13.21 22.04
N GLN A 21 -26.47 13.91 21.06
CA GLN A 21 -27.37 13.32 20.06
C GLN A 21 -26.58 12.98 18.81
N GLU A 22 -26.68 11.73 18.35
CA GLU A 22 -26.07 11.26 17.11
C GLU A 22 -27.17 10.86 16.14
N GLN A 23 -27.11 11.38 14.90
CA GLN A 23 -28.04 11.05 13.83
C GLN A 23 -27.26 10.67 12.58
N ALA A 24 -27.59 9.51 12.00
CA ALA A 24 -27.01 9.09 10.73
C ALA A 24 -27.63 9.92 9.59
N VAL A 25 -26.78 10.56 8.76
CA VAL A 25 -27.21 11.35 7.59
C VAL A 25 -26.51 10.83 6.33
N PRO A 26 -27.01 9.76 5.69
CA PRO A 26 -26.36 9.14 4.54
C PRO A 26 -26.24 10.08 3.33
N ALA A 27 -27.16 11.04 3.18
CA ALA A 27 -27.16 12.00 2.08
C ALA A 27 -25.97 12.98 2.10
N LEU A 28 -25.29 13.12 3.24
CA LEU A 28 -24.09 13.96 3.40
C LEU A 28 -22.79 13.13 3.39
N ALA A 29 -22.86 11.84 3.07
CA ALA A 29 -21.68 11.00 2.99
C ALA A 29 -20.79 11.48 1.83
N ILE A 30 -19.56 11.87 2.16
CA ILE A 30 -18.54 12.32 1.19
C ILE A 30 -17.93 11.12 0.45
N VAL A 31 -17.87 9.97 1.13
CA VAL A 31 -17.24 8.74 0.64
C VAL A 31 -18.24 7.61 0.80
N ASP A 32 -18.20 6.66 -0.14
CA ASP A 32 -19.00 5.44 -0.08
C ASP A 32 -18.84 4.72 1.28
N PRO A 33 -19.94 4.30 1.93
CA PRO A 33 -19.90 3.60 3.21
C PRO A 33 -19.00 2.36 3.23
N GLU A 34 -18.92 1.60 2.14
CA GLU A 34 -18.07 0.41 2.03
C GLU A 34 -16.60 0.78 2.01
N ILE A 35 -16.25 1.83 1.26
CA ILE A 35 -14.88 2.38 1.23
C ILE A 35 -14.48 2.90 2.61
N PHE A 36 -15.40 3.60 3.28
CA PHE A 36 -15.18 4.12 4.62
C PHE A 36 -14.96 2.99 5.64
N ALA A 37 -15.81 1.95 5.61
CA ALA A 37 -15.68 0.77 6.46
C ALA A 37 -14.35 0.02 6.21
N ALA A 38 -13.98 -0.19 4.94
CA ALA A 38 -12.71 -0.82 4.57
C ALA A 38 -11.50 0.00 5.05
N ALA A 39 -11.56 1.33 4.96
CA ALA A 39 -10.51 2.21 5.48
C ALA A 39 -10.42 2.16 7.01
N LEU A 40 -11.56 2.13 7.71
CA LEU A 40 -11.62 2.01 9.16
C LEU A 40 -11.05 0.67 9.63
N ALA A 41 -11.37 -0.44 8.96
CA ALA A 41 -10.80 -1.76 9.24
C ALA A 41 -9.26 -1.76 9.09
N LYS A 42 -8.74 -1.15 8.01
CA LYS A 42 -7.28 -1.00 7.80
C LYS A 42 -6.64 -0.12 8.88
N ARG A 43 -7.31 0.94 9.33
CA ARG A 43 -6.83 1.78 10.43
C ARG A 43 -6.85 1.06 11.78
N GLY A 44 -7.92 0.30 12.07
CA GLY A 44 -8.05 -0.52 13.27
C GLY A 44 -6.92 -1.54 13.38
N GLY A 45 -6.58 -2.21 12.26
CA GLY A 45 -5.42 -3.11 12.19
C GLY A 45 -4.10 -2.43 12.58
N ARG A 46 -3.86 -1.19 12.13
CA ARG A 46 -2.65 -0.41 12.50
C ARG A 46 -2.69 0.14 13.92
N ALA A 47 -3.88 0.47 14.44
CA ALA A 47 -4.05 0.94 15.81
C ALA A 47 -3.80 -0.19 16.83
N ALA A 48 -4.14 -1.44 16.49
CA ALA A 48 -3.86 -2.62 17.29
C ALA A 48 -2.36 -2.99 17.34
N MET A 49 -1.55 -2.47 16.41
CA MET A 49 -0.10 -2.69 16.40
C MET A 49 0.58 -1.84 17.48
N ALA A 50 1.58 -2.42 18.15
CA ALA A 50 2.39 -1.70 19.12
C ALA A 50 3.08 -0.49 18.44
N PRO A 51 3.39 0.60 19.15
CA PRO A 51 4.00 1.80 18.54
C PRO A 51 5.26 1.51 17.73
N ARG A 52 6.06 0.51 18.16
CA ARG A 52 7.25 0.02 17.45
C ARG A 52 6.97 -0.68 16.12
N ASP A 53 5.77 -1.19 15.93
CA ASP A 53 5.35 -1.88 14.70
C ASP A 53 4.58 -0.93 13.76
N ARG A 54 4.35 0.34 14.18
CA ARG A 54 3.76 1.41 13.36
C ARG A 54 4.80 2.21 12.57
N THR A 55 6.08 2.09 12.93
CA THR A 55 7.17 2.72 12.19
C THR A 55 7.47 1.95 10.92
N THR A 56 7.91 2.64 9.88
CA THR A 56 8.34 1.98 8.64
C THR A 56 9.44 0.98 8.97
N PRO A 57 9.24 -0.32 8.67
CA PRO A 57 10.26 -1.33 8.97
C PRO A 57 11.54 -1.01 8.19
N ARG A 58 12.67 -1.04 8.89
CA ARG A 58 13.99 -0.72 8.30
C ARG A 58 14.49 -1.80 7.34
N HIS A 59 14.02 -3.04 7.52
CA HIS A 59 14.37 -4.21 6.72
C HIS A 59 13.12 -5.00 6.34
N LEU A 60 13.17 -5.78 5.25
CA LEU A 60 12.01 -6.47 4.68
C LEU A 60 11.35 -7.42 5.68
N LEU A 61 12.16 -8.13 6.46
CA LEU A 61 11.69 -9.17 7.39
C LEU A 61 11.65 -8.71 8.86
N SER A 62 11.65 -7.40 9.10
CA SER A 62 11.56 -6.83 10.45
C SER A 62 10.33 -7.35 11.19
N GLY A 63 10.52 -7.92 12.38
CA GLY A 63 9.43 -8.44 13.22
C GLY A 63 8.91 -9.84 12.84
N LEU A 64 9.26 -10.33 11.64
CA LEU A 64 8.81 -11.62 11.11
C LEU A 64 9.79 -12.76 11.38
N LEU A 65 11.09 -12.46 11.50
CA LEU A 65 12.11 -13.48 11.72
C LEU A 65 11.99 -14.14 13.11
N ARG A 66 12.14 -15.47 13.12
CA ARG A 66 12.12 -16.32 14.31
C ARG A 66 13.31 -17.27 14.29
N CYS A 67 13.89 -17.50 15.47
CA CYS A 67 14.96 -18.46 15.67
C CYS A 67 14.42 -19.89 15.57
N GLY A 68 15.02 -20.72 14.73
CA GLY A 68 14.60 -22.13 14.57
C GLY A 68 14.85 -23.02 15.79
N SER A 69 15.69 -22.60 16.75
CA SER A 69 15.95 -23.36 17.97
C SER A 69 14.96 -23.03 19.09
N CYS A 70 14.77 -21.74 19.41
CA CYS A 70 13.98 -21.33 20.58
C CYS A 70 12.68 -20.58 20.24
N GLY A 71 12.40 -20.35 18.95
CA GLY A 71 11.22 -19.62 18.49
C GLY A 71 11.23 -18.11 18.79
N ALA A 72 12.26 -17.59 19.48
CA ALA A 72 12.34 -16.16 19.78
C ALA A 72 12.60 -15.32 18.52
N GLY A 73 12.31 -14.01 18.61
CA GLY A 73 12.65 -13.07 17.54
C GLY A 73 14.15 -13.03 17.22
N MET A 74 14.48 -12.57 16.02
CA MET A 74 15.85 -12.25 15.64
C MET A 74 15.97 -10.73 15.46
N SER A 75 17.08 -10.17 15.94
CA SER A 75 17.38 -8.73 15.84
C SER A 75 18.71 -8.51 15.14
N VAL A 76 18.91 -7.29 14.65
CA VAL A 76 20.21 -6.85 14.12
C VAL A 76 21.24 -6.90 15.25
N GLU A 77 22.38 -7.54 14.97
CA GLU A 77 23.53 -7.57 15.86
C GLU A 77 24.47 -6.43 15.50
N ASP A 78 24.96 -6.41 14.26
CA ASP A 78 25.89 -5.39 13.78
C ASP A 78 25.90 -5.29 12.24
N HIS A 79 26.72 -4.37 11.73
CA HIS A 79 26.99 -4.22 10.30
C HIS A 79 28.47 -4.56 10.03
N HIS A 80 28.73 -5.68 9.37
CA HIS A 80 30.08 -6.12 9.03
C HIS A 80 30.30 -6.01 7.52
N ARG A 81 31.33 -5.25 7.10
CA ARG A 81 31.68 -5.02 5.68
C ARG A 81 30.47 -4.56 4.84
N GLY A 82 29.68 -3.65 5.38
CA GLY A 82 28.47 -3.13 4.71
C GLY A 82 27.28 -4.08 4.69
N ARG A 83 27.36 -5.24 5.36
CA ARG A 83 26.28 -6.24 5.41
C ARG A 83 25.71 -6.33 6.81
N THR A 84 24.39 -6.29 6.91
CA THR A 84 23.66 -6.41 8.18
C THR A 84 23.66 -7.85 8.65
N ARG A 85 24.12 -8.09 9.88
CA ARG A 85 24.04 -9.39 10.54
C ARG A 85 22.94 -9.39 11.59
N ILE A 86 22.25 -10.52 11.70
CA ILE A 86 21.20 -10.75 12.68
C ILE A 86 21.56 -11.93 13.59
N ARG A 87 21.07 -11.89 14.81
CA ARG A 87 21.21 -12.97 15.80
C ARG A 87 19.92 -13.16 16.58
N CYS A 88 19.76 -14.34 17.18
CA CYS A 88 18.65 -14.63 18.09
C CYS A 88 18.69 -13.71 19.32
N THR A 89 17.58 -13.03 19.63
CA THR A 89 17.51 -12.10 20.78
C THR A 89 17.73 -12.80 22.11
N LYS A 90 17.18 -14.01 22.30
CA LYS A 90 17.38 -14.79 23.53
C LYS A 90 18.82 -15.26 23.72
N ALA A 91 19.56 -15.50 22.64
CA ALA A 91 20.97 -15.84 22.72
C ALA A 91 21.81 -14.60 23.09
N THR A 92 21.48 -13.43 22.53
CA THR A 92 22.20 -12.17 22.80
C THR A 92 21.91 -11.60 24.18
N GLU A 93 20.63 -11.43 24.53
CA GLU A 93 20.23 -10.69 25.74
C GLU A 93 20.15 -11.55 26.99
N ALA A 94 19.74 -12.82 26.83
CA ALA A 94 19.43 -13.70 27.96
C ALA A 94 20.33 -14.95 28.02
N ALA A 95 21.25 -15.12 27.05
CA ALA A 95 22.10 -16.31 26.91
C ALA A 95 21.35 -17.66 27.08
N SER A 96 20.06 -17.70 26.75
CA SER A 96 19.15 -18.82 27.04
C SER A 96 18.82 -19.67 25.81
N CYS A 97 19.58 -19.48 24.73
CA CYS A 97 19.40 -20.17 23.46
C CYS A 97 20.79 -20.53 22.92
N ASP A 98 20.96 -21.79 22.54
CA ASP A 98 22.25 -22.32 22.05
C ASP A 98 22.59 -21.84 20.63
N ASN A 99 21.64 -21.21 19.93
CA ASN A 99 21.87 -20.61 18.62
C ASN A 99 22.59 -19.25 18.75
N THR A 100 23.91 -19.32 18.92
CA THR A 100 24.82 -18.17 19.01
C THR A 100 25.35 -17.71 17.64
N ARG A 101 24.95 -18.38 16.55
CA ARG A 101 25.39 -18.01 15.19
C ARG A 101 24.77 -16.69 14.75
N SER A 102 25.57 -15.91 14.02
CA SER A 102 25.13 -14.70 13.34
C SER A 102 24.87 -15.00 11.86
N TYR A 103 23.77 -14.48 11.33
CA TYR A 103 23.35 -14.71 9.94
C TYR A 103 23.35 -13.40 9.17
N GLN A 104 23.66 -13.45 7.89
CA GLN A 104 23.58 -12.29 7.02
C GLN A 104 22.13 -12.08 6.58
N LEU A 105 21.59 -10.89 6.86
CA LEU A 105 20.17 -10.60 6.63
C LEU A 105 19.83 -10.59 5.14
N ASP A 106 20.71 -10.04 4.30
CA ASP A 106 20.54 -9.95 2.85
C ASP A 106 20.40 -11.33 2.19
N VAL A 107 21.15 -12.34 2.67
CA VAL A 107 21.05 -13.72 2.18
C VAL A 107 19.67 -14.31 2.49
N ILE A 108 19.17 -14.07 3.71
CA ILE A 108 17.85 -14.55 4.14
C ILE A 108 16.75 -13.85 3.35
N GLU A 109 16.83 -12.53 3.22
CA GLU A 109 15.86 -11.75 2.45
C GLU A 109 15.82 -12.17 0.98
N ALA A 110 17.00 -12.40 0.36
CA ALA A 110 17.10 -12.88 -1.01
C ALA A 110 16.46 -14.28 -1.17
N ALA A 111 16.70 -15.19 -0.22
CA ALA A 111 16.11 -16.53 -0.25
C ALA A 111 14.58 -16.49 -0.09
N VAL A 112 14.07 -15.66 0.83
CA VAL A 112 12.62 -15.49 1.04
C VAL A 112 11.96 -14.86 -0.19
N ALA A 113 12.53 -13.78 -0.73
CA ALA A 113 12.02 -13.15 -1.94
C ALA A 113 12.09 -14.11 -3.15
N GLY A 114 13.14 -14.92 -3.25
CA GLY A 114 13.27 -15.98 -4.26
C GLY A 114 12.14 -17.01 -4.14
N GLY A 115 11.98 -17.63 -2.97
CA GLY A 115 10.94 -18.62 -2.75
C GLY A 115 9.51 -18.06 -2.89
N LEU A 116 9.29 -16.79 -2.54
CA LEU A 116 8.02 -16.11 -2.82
C LEU A 116 7.80 -15.96 -4.31
N ARG A 117 8.80 -15.52 -5.08
CA ARG A 117 8.71 -15.48 -6.55
C ARG A 117 8.35 -16.85 -7.10
N ASP A 118 9.06 -17.90 -6.71
CA ASP A 118 8.83 -19.26 -7.20
C ASP A 118 7.41 -19.77 -6.90
N ARG A 119 6.86 -19.42 -5.73
CA ARG A 119 5.48 -19.76 -5.34
C ARG A 119 4.42 -18.84 -5.95
N MET A 120 4.79 -17.62 -6.31
CA MET A 120 3.95 -16.66 -7.01
C MET A 120 3.95 -16.86 -8.53
N VAL A 121 4.79 -17.75 -9.06
CA VAL A 121 4.64 -18.29 -10.42
C VAL A 121 3.42 -19.23 -10.44
N ASP A 122 2.24 -18.64 -10.28
CA ASP A 122 1.01 -19.27 -10.71
C ASP A 122 1.02 -19.25 -12.24
N ARG A 123 1.23 -20.42 -12.84
CA ARG A 123 1.25 -20.57 -14.30
C ARG A 123 -0.05 -20.08 -14.92
N ASP A 124 -1.17 -20.27 -14.23
CA ASP A 124 -2.48 -19.85 -14.71
C ASP A 124 -2.63 -18.33 -14.63
N GLY A 125 -2.15 -17.72 -13.53
CA GLY A 125 -2.07 -16.26 -13.38
C GLY A 125 -1.17 -15.58 -14.42
N ILE A 126 -0.01 -16.16 -14.73
CA ILE A 126 0.90 -15.64 -15.77
C ILE A 126 0.28 -15.82 -17.17
N ALA A 127 -0.33 -16.98 -17.45
CA ALA A 127 -0.98 -17.23 -18.72
C ALA A 127 -2.17 -16.27 -18.94
N LEU A 128 -2.97 -16.03 -17.89
CA LEU A 128 -4.06 -15.05 -17.91
C LEU A 128 -3.54 -13.64 -18.17
N TYR A 129 -2.48 -13.24 -17.45
CA TYR A 129 -1.84 -11.93 -17.64
C TYR A 129 -1.36 -11.74 -19.08
N VAL A 130 -0.59 -12.70 -19.62
CA VAL A 130 -0.05 -12.61 -20.99
C VAL A 130 -1.17 -12.54 -22.02
N ARG A 131 -2.23 -13.34 -21.84
CA ARG A 131 -3.39 -13.33 -22.74
C ARG A 131 -4.08 -11.96 -22.76
N VAL A 132 -4.49 -11.46 -21.59
CA VAL A 132 -5.21 -10.18 -21.46
C VAL A 132 -4.34 -9.02 -21.94
N TYR A 133 -3.05 -9.04 -21.62
CA TYR A 133 -2.10 -8.02 -22.08
C TYR A 133 -1.98 -7.98 -23.60
N ASN A 134 -1.87 -9.15 -24.25
CA ASN A 134 -1.78 -9.23 -25.70
C ASN A 134 -3.08 -8.81 -26.39
N GLU A 135 -4.23 -9.21 -25.86
CA GLU A 135 -5.55 -8.78 -26.34
C GLU A 135 -5.69 -7.25 -26.28
N GLU A 136 -5.34 -6.64 -25.15
CA GLU A 136 -5.41 -5.18 -24.99
C GLU A 136 -4.41 -4.46 -25.90
N ARG A 137 -3.19 -5.00 -26.07
CA ARG A 137 -2.19 -4.43 -27.00
C ARG A 137 -2.67 -4.47 -28.44
N GLN A 138 -3.33 -5.56 -28.86
CA GLN A 138 -3.92 -5.67 -30.19
C GLN A 138 -5.08 -4.68 -30.36
N ALA A 139 -5.96 -4.55 -29.36
CA ALA A 139 -7.05 -3.59 -29.37
C ALA A 139 -6.55 -2.14 -29.48
N LEU A 140 -5.52 -1.77 -28.70
CA LEU A 140 -4.89 -0.45 -28.76
C LEU A 140 -4.21 -0.18 -30.10
N ALA A 141 -3.54 -1.18 -30.68
CA ALA A 141 -2.92 -1.06 -31.99
C ALA A 141 -3.99 -0.85 -33.08
N ALA A 142 -5.05 -1.65 -33.08
CA ALA A 142 -6.17 -1.52 -34.00
C ALA A 142 -6.88 -0.16 -33.85
N TYR A 143 -7.10 0.29 -32.60
CA TYR A 143 -7.66 1.60 -32.32
C TYR A 143 -6.78 2.73 -32.87
N SER A 144 -5.46 2.67 -32.67
CA SER A 144 -4.52 3.66 -33.18
C SER A 144 -4.55 3.76 -34.70
N VAL A 145 -4.53 2.62 -35.40
CA VAL A 145 -4.61 2.56 -36.87
C VAL A 145 -5.95 3.12 -37.38
N ASN A 146 -7.07 2.68 -36.80
CA ASN A 146 -8.40 3.14 -37.19
C ASN A 146 -8.58 4.64 -36.95
N ARG A 147 -8.10 5.13 -35.79
CA ARG A 147 -8.18 6.55 -35.45
C ARG A 147 -7.33 7.42 -36.37
N ARG A 148 -6.14 6.95 -36.76
CA ARG A 148 -5.30 7.62 -37.75
C ARG A 148 -6.02 7.71 -39.10
N ALA A 149 -6.58 6.60 -39.60
CA ALA A 149 -7.31 6.59 -40.86
C ALA A 149 -8.54 7.52 -40.84
N GLN A 150 -9.25 7.61 -39.71
CA GLN A 150 -10.37 8.56 -39.55
C GLN A 150 -9.91 10.02 -39.57
N ILE A 151 -8.80 10.33 -38.90
CA ILE A 151 -8.23 11.69 -38.88
C ILE A 151 -7.75 12.08 -40.28
N GLU A 152 -7.05 11.19 -40.99
CA GLU A 152 -6.59 11.42 -42.37
C GLU A 152 -7.77 11.67 -43.33
N LYS A 153 -8.87 10.92 -43.20
CA LYS A 153 -10.09 11.18 -43.98
C LYS A 153 -10.71 12.56 -43.67
N ARG A 154 -10.79 12.94 -42.39
CA ARG A 154 -11.32 14.25 -41.98
C ARG A 154 -10.43 15.39 -42.49
N LEU A 155 -9.11 15.20 -42.46
CA LEU A 155 -8.15 16.15 -43.00
C LEU A 155 -8.37 16.35 -44.51
N GLN A 156 -8.44 15.25 -45.28
CA GLN A 156 -8.70 15.33 -46.73
C GLN A 156 -10.04 16.00 -47.05
N GLN A 157 -11.06 15.80 -46.23
CA GLN A 157 -12.35 16.46 -46.42
C GLN A 157 -12.27 17.96 -46.16
N ALA A 158 -11.61 18.38 -45.07
CA ALA A 158 -11.40 19.77 -44.74
C ALA A 158 -10.52 20.48 -45.79
N GLU A 159 -9.47 19.83 -46.29
CA GLU A 159 -8.61 20.35 -47.37
C GLU A 159 -9.42 20.59 -48.65
N ARG A 160 -10.30 19.65 -49.05
CA ARG A 160 -11.18 19.83 -50.21
C ARG A 160 -12.17 20.96 -50.04
N GLU A 161 -12.70 21.16 -48.84
CA GLU A 161 -13.63 22.24 -48.53
C GLU A 161 -12.91 23.60 -48.58
N GLN A 162 -11.70 23.69 -48.01
CA GLN A 162 -10.86 24.87 -48.09
C GLN A 162 -10.52 25.22 -49.55
N ASP A 163 -10.13 24.22 -50.34
CA ASP A 163 -9.84 24.40 -51.78
C ASP A 163 -11.04 24.93 -52.57
N ARG A 164 -12.26 24.50 -52.23
CA ARG A 164 -13.49 25.01 -52.86
C ARG A 164 -13.76 26.47 -52.52
N ILE A 165 -13.49 26.88 -51.29
CA ILE A 165 -13.70 28.27 -50.85
C ILE A 165 -12.66 29.20 -51.48
N TYR A 166 -11.39 28.78 -51.56
CA TYR A 166 -10.30 29.60 -52.13
C TYR A 166 -10.29 29.67 -53.66
N LYS A 167 -10.95 28.73 -54.37
CA LYS A 167 -11.05 28.71 -55.84
C LYS A 167 -12.38 29.29 -56.38
N ALA A 168 -13.26 29.78 -55.51
CA ALA A 168 -14.45 30.55 -55.86
C ALA A 168 -14.13 32.05 -55.78
#